data_AF-A0A2V8TFH7-F1
#
_entry.id   AF-A0A2V8TFH7-F1
#
_cell.length_a   1.000
_cell.length_b   1.000
_cell.length_c   1.000
_cell.angle_alpha   90.00
_cell.angle_beta   90.00
_cell.angle_gamma   90.00
#
_symmetry.space_group_name_H-M   'P 1'
#
loop_
_entity.id
_entity.type
_entity.pdbx_description
1 polymer ?
#
loop_
_entity_poly.entity_id
_entity_poly.type
_entity_poly.pdbx_seq_one_letter_code
_entity_poly.pdbx_strand_id
1 'polypeptide(L)'
;MFLKSFDETLTRYRGFLHSARTEKLSIENRDFDTGEGTRAGEYELADETYAKFLNKLAKRKFEDVTPDIRQNILSFYSDLNAPIATKKDKDDWRHTLRALDMLKATPTHAMQSKR
;
A
#
# COMPACT_ATOMS: atom_id res chain seq x y z
N MET A 1 17.54 23.91 12.05
CA MET A 1 16.80 22.86 11.32
C MET A 1 17.32 21.46 11.62
N PHE A 2 18.62 21.19 11.54
CA PHE A 2 19.18 19.84 11.80
C PHE A 2 18.87 19.26 13.19
N LEU A 3 19.17 19.98 14.28
CA LEU A 3 18.96 19.46 15.64
C LEU A 3 17.50 19.12 15.94
N LYS A 4 16.55 19.94 15.45
CA LYS A 4 15.12 19.67 15.58
C LYS A 4 14.71 18.39 14.85
N SER A 5 15.14 18.22 13.60
CA SER A 5 14.86 17.01 12.82
C SER A 5 15.47 15.76 13.47
N PHE A 6 16.65 15.88 14.07
CA PHE A 6 17.32 14.81 14.80
C PHE A 6 16.52 14.40 16.06
N ASP A 7 16.13 15.38 16.88
CA ASP A 7 15.33 15.13 18.09
C ASP A 7 13.98 14.50 17.77
N GLU A 8 13.31 14.95 16.70
CA GLU A 8 12.04 14.36 16.26
C GLU A 8 12.23 12.91 15.76
N THR A 9 13.30 12.64 15.01
CA THR A 9 13.61 11.28 14.53
C THR A 9 13.88 10.34 15.70
N LEU A 10 14.66 10.79 16.67
CA LEU A 10 15.00 10.00 17.86
C LEU A 10 13.77 9.75 18.74
N THR A 11 12.88 10.74 18.85
CA THR A 11 11.59 10.61 19.53
C THR A 11 10.69 9.59 18.84
N ARG A 12 10.52 9.69 17.51
CA ARG A 12 9.74 8.73 16.71
C ARG A 12 10.29 7.30 16.83
N TYR A 13 11.61 7.15 16.72
CA TYR A 13 12.26 5.84 16.82
C TYR A 13 12.09 5.20 18.20
N ARG A 14 12.25 5.95 19.29
CA ARG A 14 11.97 5.46 20.65
C ARG A 14 10.50 5.02 20.81
N GLY A 15 9.57 5.77 20.23
CA GLY A 15 8.16 5.40 20.17
C GLY A 15 7.95 4.06 19.45
N PHE A 16 8.56 3.88 18.28
CA PHE A 16 8.48 2.61 17.54
C PHE A 16 9.07 1.43 18.31
N LEU A 17 10.21 1.60 19.01
CA LEU A 17 10.77 0.55 19.86
C LEU A 17 9.84 0.16 21.01
N HIS A 18 9.13 1.13 21.60
CA HIS A 18 8.14 0.84 22.64
C HIS A 18 6.92 0.11 22.07
N SER A 19 6.40 0.55 20.92
CA SER A 19 5.29 -0.12 20.24
C SER A 19 5.66 -1.53 19.78
N ALA A 20 6.90 -1.75 19.34
CA ALA A 20 7.41 -3.07 18.96
C ALA A 20 7.42 -4.03 20.16
N ARG A 21 7.89 -3.55 21.32
CA ARG A 21 7.90 -4.33 22.58
C ARG A 21 6.49 -4.68 23.08
N THR A 22 5.49 -3.92 22.69
CA THR A 22 4.09 -4.11 23.11
C THR A 22 3.23 -4.75 22.03
N GLU A 23 3.83 -5.23 20.93
CA GLU A 23 3.15 -5.83 19.78
C GLU A 23 2.10 -4.91 19.13
N LYS A 24 2.27 -3.60 19.27
CA LYS A 24 1.39 -2.54 18.73
C LYS A 24 2.07 -1.72 17.64
N LEU A 25 3.21 -2.17 17.13
CA LEU A 25 3.93 -1.46 16.09
C LEU A 25 3.11 -1.50 14.79
N SER A 26 2.66 -0.34 14.35
CA SER A 26 2.10 -0.11 13.03
C SER A 26 3.06 0.79 12.26
N ILE A 27 3.53 0.33 11.11
CA ILE A 27 4.34 1.12 10.18
C ILE A 27 3.44 1.47 9.00
N GLU A 28 3.17 2.76 8.85
CA GLU A 28 2.39 3.28 7.74
C GLU A 28 3.19 3.19 6.44
N ASN A 29 2.48 2.96 5.33
CA ASN A 29 3.07 3.04 4.01
C ASN A 29 3.35 4.51 3.66
N ARG A 30 4.62 4.89 3.72
CA ARG A 30 5.08 6.26 3.52
C ARG A 30 6.04 6.34 2.35
N ASP A 31 5.94 7.44 1.63
CA ASP A 31 6.92 7.83 0.64
C ASP A 31 8.29 8.06 1.32
N PHE A 32 9.36 7.49 0.74
CA PHE A 32 10.69 7.53 1.34
C PHE A 32 11.41 8.86 1.16
N ASP A 33 11.02 9.66 0.18
CA ASP A 33 11.60 10.97 -0.08
C ASP A 33 10.89 12.06 0.76
N THR A 34 9.58 11.94 0.95
CA THR A 34 8.77 12.97 1.65
C THR A 34 8.36 12.60 3.07
N GLY A 35 8.27 11.31 3.39
CA GLY A 35 7.74 10.82 4.67
C GLY A 35 6.22 10.93 4.82
N GLU A 36 5.52 11.40 3.79
CA GLU A 36 4.05 11.48 3.71
C GLU A 36 3.44 10.13 3.31
N GLY A 37 2.12 9.99 3.47
CA GLY A 37 1.42 8.77 3.07
C GLY A 37 1.43 8.58 1.54
N THR A 38 1.87 7.40 1.08
CA THR A 38 1.95 7.07 -0.35
C THR A 38 0.59 7.07 -1.01
N ARG A 39 0.41 7.86 -2.08
CA ARG A 39 -0.85 8.00 -2.82
C ARG A 39 -0.70 7.70 -4.31
N ALA A 40 -1.78 7.22 -4.93
CA ALA A 40 -1.81 7.02 -6.37
C ALA A 40 -1.69 8.35 -7.12
N GLY A 41 -0.90 8.37 -8.19
CA GLY A 41 -0.60 9.58 -8.98
C GLY A 41 0.42 10.53 -8.37
N GLU A 42 0.97 10.22 -7.18
CA GLU A 42 2.06 11.01 -6.56
C GLU A 42 3.41 10.69 -7.21
N TYR A 43 3.69 9.40 -7.45
CA TYR A 43 4.95 8.92 -7.97
C TYR A 43 4.77 7.79 -8.98
N GLU A 44 5.34 7.96 -10.18
CA GLU A 44 5.14 7.04 -11.30
C GLU A 44 5.59 5.60 -10.98
N LEU A 45 6.73 5.42 -10.28
CA LEU A 45 7.17 4.08 -9.91
C LEU A 45 6.26 3.42 -8.88
N ALA A 46 5.61 4.20 -8.00
CA ALA A 46 4.63 3.66 -7.07
C ALA A 46 3.40 3.15 -7.84
N ASP A 47 2.86 3.95 -8.75
CA ASP A 47 1.72 3.58 -9.59
C ASP A 47 2.00 2.30 -10.40
N GLU A 48 3.16 2.23 -11.04
CA GLU A 48 3.58 1.05 -11.79
C GLU A 48 3.74 -0.18 -10.89
N THR A 49 4.34 0.01 -9.70
CA THR A 49 4.56 -1.08 -8.75
C THR A 49 3.25 -1.66 -8.25
N TYR A 50 2.30 -0.79 -7.89
CA TYR A 50 0.96 -1.21 -7.47
C TYR A 50 0.21 -1.94 -8.59
N ALA A 51 0.26 -1.46 -9.83
CA ALA A 51 -0.40 -2.12 -10.96
C ALA A 51 0.23 -3.49 -11.25
N LYS A 52 1.57 -3.59 -11.26
CA LYS A 52 2.31 -4.85 -11.42
C LYS A 52 1.99 -5.83 -10.29
N PHE A 53 1.94 -5.36 -9.05
CA PHE A 53 1.61 -6.18 -7.89
C PHE A 53 0.19 -6.72 -7.96
N LEU A 54 -0.79 -5.84 -8.20
CA LEU A 54 -2.19 -6.21 -8.36
C LEU A 54 -2.39 -7.23 -9.49
N ASN A 55 -1.72 -7.04 -10.63
CA ASN A 55 -1.77 -7.99 -11.74
C ASN A 55 -1.18 -9.37 -11.37
N LYS A 56 -0.11 -9.42 -10.58
CA LYS A 56 0.45 -10.69 -10.08
C LYS A 56 -0.52 -11.40 -9.13
N LEU A 57 -1.19 -10.66 -8.25
CA LEU A 57 -2.21 -11.22 -7.35
C LEU A 57 -3.43 -11.75 -8.12
N ALA A 58 -3.89 -11.01 -9.14
CA ALA A 58 -5.01 -11.41 -9.99
C ALA A 58 -4.73 -12.71 -10.76
N LYS A 59 -3.50 -12.90 -11.26
CA LYS A 59 -3.07 -14.16 -11.91
C LYS A 59 -3.17 -15.36 -10.99
N ARG A 60 -3.01 -15.16 -9.69
CA ARG A 60 -3.17 -16.18 -8.64
C ARG A 60 -4.55 -16.14 -7.99
N LYS A 61 -5.54 -15.50 -8.63
CA LYS A 61 -6.92 -15.38 -8.16
C LYS A 61 -7.06 -14.90 -6.72
N PHE A 62 -6.09 -14.10 -6.24
CA PHE A 62 -6.04 -13.58 -4.89
C PHE A 62 -6.03 -14.66 -3.78
N GLU A 63 -5.59 -15.90 -4.08
CA GLU A 63 -5.61 -17.04 -3.15
C GLU A 63 -4.90 -16.76 -1.81
N ASP A 64 -3.81 -15.99 -1.83
CA ASP A 64 -3.00 -15.67 -0.64
C ASP A 64 -3.14 -14.21 -0.17
N VAL A 65 -4.17 -13.48 -0.60
CA VAL A 65 -4.34 -12.09 -0.19
C VAL A 65 -4.89 -12.00 1.23
N THR A 66 -4.09 -11.41 2.12
CA THR A 66 -4.51 -11.08 3.48
C THR A 66 -5.43 -9.85 3.49
N PRO A 67 -6.23 -9.67 4.56
CA PRO A 67 -7.06 -8.47 4.71
C PRO A 67 -6.26 -7.16 4.61
N ASP A 68 -5.06 -7.12 5.19
CA ASP A 68 -4.19 -5.94 5.17
C ASP A 68 -3.70 -5.59 3.76
N ILE A 69 -3.28 -6.59 2.97
CA ILE A 69 -2.88 -6.39 1.58
C ILE A 69 -4.07 -5.89 0.75
N ARG A 70 -5.25 -6.50 0.93
CA ARG A 70 -6.48 -6.06 0.25
C ARG A 70 -6.79 -4.60 0.58
N GLN A 71 -6.79 -4.26 1.87
CA GLN A 71 -7.09 -2.90 2.31
C GLN A 71 -6.06 -1.90 1.79
N ASN A 72 -4.78 -2.23 1.83
CA ASN A 72 -3.71 -1.36 1.32
C ASN A 72 -3.88 -1.04 -0.16
N ILE A 73 -4.15 -2.04 -1.01
CA ILE A 73 -4.35 -1.83 -2.45
C ILE A 73 -5.62 -1.00 -2.70
N LEU A 74 -6.72 -1.29 -2.01
CA LEU A 74 -7.97 -0.54 -2.16
C LEU A 74 -7.83 0.91 -1.70
N SER A 75 -7.05 1.15 -0.63
CA SER A 75 -6.73 2.49 -0.15
C SER A 75 -5.83 3.24 -1.13
N PHE A 76 -4.82 2.59 -1.73
CA PHE A 76 -3.98 3.22 -2.75
C PHE A 76 -4.80 3.70 -3.96
N TYR A 77 -5.71 2.85 -4.44
CA TYR A 77 -6.61 3.16 -5.56
C TYR A 77 -7.95 3.81 -5.14
N SER A 78 -8.01 4.48 -3.99
CA SER A 78 -9.26 5.09 -3.51
C SER A 78 -9.75 6.25 -4.38
N ASP A 79 -8.82 6.97 -5.02
CA ASP A 79 -9.11 8.00 -6.01
C ASP A 79 -8.66 7.55 -7.40
N LEU A 80 -9.58 6.95 -8.15
CA LEU A 80 -9.34 6.57 -9.54
C LEU A 80 -9.30 7.76 -10.50
N ASN A 81 -9.53 9.00 -10.06
CA ASN A 81 -9.42 10.21 -10.89
C ASN A 81 -8.03 10.86 -10.81
N ALA A 82 -7.22 10.49 -9.82
CA ALA A 82 -5.84 10.94 -9.67
C ALA A 82 -5.01 10.77 -10.97
N PRO A 83 -3.92 11.53 -11.16
CA PRO A 83 -3.06 11.44 -12.36
C PRO A 83 -2.17 10.18 -12.34
N ILE A 84 -2.78 9.01 -12.18
CA ILE A 84 -2.12 7.71 -12.08
C ILE A 84 -1.36 7.41 -13.39
N ALA A 85 -0.06 7.17 -13.30
CA ALA A 85 0.82 7.03 -14.45
C ALA A 85 0.38 5.92 -15.42
N THR A 86 -0.14 4.81 -14.91
CA THR A 86 -0.59 3.67 -15.73
C THR A 86 -1.80 3.98 -16.60
N LYS A 87 -2.50 5.11 -16.40
CA LYS A 87 -3.58 5.58 -17.29
C LYS A 87 -3.08 6.00 -18.68
N LYS A 88 -1.79 6.30 -18.81
CA LYS A 88 -1.17 6.65 -20.10
C LYS A 88 -1.34 5.51 -21.12
N ASP A 89 -1.35 4.26 -20.65
CA ASP A 89 -1.65 3.08 -21.44
C ASP A 89 -3.06 2.56 -21.14
N LYS A 90 -3.93 2.55 -22.16
CA LYS A 90 -5.34 2.17 -22.00
C LYS A 90 -5.52 0.69 -21.68
N ASP A 91 -4.63 -0.18 -22.17
CA ASP A 91 -4.72 -1.61 -21.94
C ASP A 91 -4.27 -1.95 -20.52
N ASP A 92 -3.15 -1.40 -20.08
CA ASP A 92 -2.67 -1.55 -18.70
C ASP A 92 -3.68 -1.00 -17.69
N TRP A 93 -4.30 0.14 -17.99
CA TRP A 93 -5.33 0.71 -17.13
C TRP A 93 -6.57 -0.19 -17.05
N ARG A 94 -7.02 -0.72 -18.19
CA ARG A 94 -8.14 -1.67 -18.23
C ARG A 94 -7.83 -2.96 -17.46
N HIS A 95 -6.60 -3.46 -17.51
CA HIS A 95 -6.16 -4.59 -16.70
C HIS A 95 -6.20 -4.27 -15.21
N THR A 96 -5.70 -3.10 -14.82
CA THR A 96 -5.73 -2.61 -13.43
C THR A 96 -7.16 -2.53 -12.89
N LEU A 97 -8.09 -1.94 -13.64
CA LEU A 97 -9.51 -1.85 -13.25
C LEU A 97 -10.15 -3.22 -13.08
N ARG A 98 -9.93 -4.14 -14.03
CA ARG A 98 -10.45 -5.52 -13.93
C ARG A 98 -9.92 -6.24 -12.70
N ALA A 99 -8.62 -6.10 -12.42
CA ALA A 99 -8.02 -6.71 -11.25
C ALA A 99 -8.54 -6.10 -9.94
N LEU A 100 -8.82 -4.78 -9.91
CA LEU A 100 -9.46 -4.13 -8.76
C LEU A 100 -10.88 -4.69 -8.52
N ASP A 101 -11.65 -4.90 -9.57
CA ASP A 101 -13.00 -5.46 -9.46
C ASP A 101 -12.96 -6.90 -8.94
N MET A 102 -12.02 -7.71 -9.42
CA MET A 102 -11.79 -9.07 -8.91
C MET A 102 -11.35 -9.05 -7.43
N LEU A 103 -10.46 -8.14 -7.02
CA LEU A 103 -10.03 -7.98 -5.63
C LEU A 103 -11.20 -7.59 -4.71
N LYS A 104 -12.08 -6.70 -5.17
CA LYS A 104 -13.29 -6.31 -4.43
C LYS A 104 -14.24 -7.49 -4.23
N ALA A 105 -14.43 -8.30 -5.27
CA ALA A 105 -15.30 -9.48 -5.26
C ALA A 105 -14.71 -10.67 -4.46
N THR A 106 -13.41 -10.67 -4.18
CA THR A 106 -12.77 -11.74 -3.41
C THR A 106 -13.21 -11.68 -1.94
N PRO A 107 -13.72 -12.79 -1.38
CA PRO A 107 -14.05 -12.86 0.05
C PRO A 107 -12.81 -12.62 0.89
N THR A 108 -12.91 -11.73 1.86
CA THR A 108 -11.81 -11.47 2.80
C THR A 108 -11.62 -12.71 3.67
N HIS A 109 -10.58 -13.50 3.40
CA HIS A 109 -10.22 -14.61 4.26
C HIS A 109 -9.58 -14.04 5.53
N ALA A 110 -10.23 -14.27 6.67
CA ALA A 110 -9.63 -13.95 7.97
C ALA A 110 -8.33 -14.75 8.13
N MET A 111 -7.26 -14.10 8.60
CA MET A 111 -6.03 -14.80 8.99
C MET A 111 -6.40 -15.97 9.89
N GLN A 112 -6.15 -17.20 9.44
CA GLN A 112 -6.06 -18.32 10.37
C GLN A 112 -4.82 -18.06 11.23
N SER A 113 -5.06 -17.68 12.48
CA SER A 113 -4.02 -17.59 13.51
C SER A 113 -3.36 -18.96 13.64
N LYS A 114 -2.19 -19.13 13.00
CA LYS A 114 -1.23 -20.14 13.44
C LYS A 114 -0.52 -19.55 14.64
N ARG A 115 -0.87 -20.10 15.80
CA ARG A 115 -0.16 -19.96 17.07
C ARG A 115 1.26 -20.49 16.96
#